data_AF-A0A7W0K8N4-F1
#
_entry.id   AF-A0A7W0K8N4-F1
#
_cell.length_a   1.000
_cell.length_b   1.000
_cell.length_c   1.000
_cell.angle_alpha   90.00
_cell.angle_beta   90.00
_cell.angle_gamma   90.00
#
_symmetry.space_group_name_H-M   'P 1'
#
loop_
_entity.id
_entity.type
_entity.pdbx_description
1 polymer ?
#
loop_
_entity_poly.entity_id
_entity_poly.type
_entity_poly.pdbx_seq_one_letter_code
_entity_poly.pdbx_strand_id
1 'polypeptide(L)'
;MNNVREAVTLPVLFLTVVLLAALRPGADVTVVPPSLASLVGAMVLFALLVRSGLLAPDRLMHSARSSLANVNGLFVVLTAFLASAQIITLLVPDAGVPALVGWTVLTSLLLQALAIAPDRQRLLRGLLVTFGAAFTLKFIVLATISAPAQSGVGRALQL
;
A
#
# COMPACT_ATOMS: atom_id res chain seq x y z
N MET A 1 -11.98 17.43 -21.67
CA MET A 1 -11.57 17.68 -20.27
C MET A 1 -10.31 18.54 -20.30
N ASN A 2 -10.23 19.62 -19.52
CA ASN A 2 -9.07 20.53 -19.57
C ASN A 2 -7.83 19.87 -18.95
N ASN A 3 -6.75 19.75 -19.74
CA ASN A 3 -5.46 19.17 -19.33
C ASN A 3 -4.92 19.73 -17.99
N VAL A 4 -5.23 21.00 -17.70
CA VAL A 4 -4.85 21.68 -16.45
C VAL A 4 -5.61 21.12 -15.24
N ARG A 5 -6.91 20.79 -15.39
CA ARG A 5 -7.68 20.18 -14.29
C ARG A 5 -7.13 18.81 -13.97
N GLU A 6 -6.90 17.98 -14.98
CA GLU A 6 -6.37 16.62 -14.79
C GLU A 6 -4.96 16.63 -14.17
N ALA A 7 -4.14 17.62 -14.54
CA ALA A 7 -2.81 17.81 -13.96
C ALA A 7 -2.79 18.15 -12.47
N VAL A 8 -3.90 18.70 -11.94
CA VAL A 8 -4.02 19.09 -10.53
C VAL A 8 -4.86 18.07 -9.77
N THR A 9 -5.98 17.63 -10.33
CA THR A 9 -6.90 16.71 -9.65
C THR A 9 -6.27 15.35 -9.39
N LEU A 10 -5.47 14.83 -10.33
CA LEU A 10 -4.91 13.48 -10.23
C LEU A 10 -3.86 13.40 -9.11
N PRO A 11 -2.86 14.30 -9.02
CA PRO A 11 -1.94 14.36 -7.88
C PRO A 11 -2.63 14.62 -6.54
N VAL A 12 -3.61 15.52 -6.50
CA VAL A 12 -4.35 15.81 -5.27
C VAL A 12 -5.13 14.59 -4.79
N LEU A 13 -5.78 13.85 -5.70
CA LEU A 13 -6.51 12.64 -5.35
C LEU A 13 -5.56 11.55 -4.83
N PHE A 14 -4.42 11.32 -5.51
CA PHE A 14 -3.40 10.39 -5.01
C PHE A 14 -2.83 10.81 -3.66
N LEU A 15 -2.57 12.10 -3.47
CA LEU A 15 -2.09 12.65 -2.19
C LEU A 15 -3.13 12.44 -1.09
N THR A 16 -4.42 12.66 -1.36
CA THR A 16 -5.48 12.38 -0.38
C THR A 16 -5.55 10.91 -0.01
N VAL A 17 -5.39 9.99 -0.97
CA VAL A 17 -5.35 8.54 -0.69
C VAL A 17 -4.14 8.17 0.17
N VAL A 18 -2.96 8.72 -0.13
CA VAL A 18 -1.74 8.50 0.67
C VAL A 18 -1.91 9.04 2.09
N LEU A 19 -2.46 10.25 2.24
CA LEU A 19 -2.69 10.87 3.53
C LEU A 19 -3.73 10.11 4.34
N LEU A 20 -4.83 9.67 3.72
CA LEU A 20 -5.84 8.83 4.36
C LEU A 20 -5.26 7.47 4.78
N ALA A 21 -4.40 6.87 3.95
CA ALA A 21 -3.72 5.61 4.28
C ALA A 21 -2.71 5.77 5.43
N ALA A 22 -2.21 6.98 5.67
CA ALA A 22 -1.32 7.30 6.78
C ALA A 22 -2.05 7.47 8.13
N LEU A 23 -3.38 7.58 8.11
CA LEU A 23 -4.18 7.71 9.33
C LEU A 23 -4.30 6.36 10.02
N ARG A 24 -3.84 6.29 11.27
CA ARG A 24 -4.08 5.14 12.14
C ARG A 24 -5.31 5.43 12.99
N PRO A 25 -6.44 4.71 12.82
CA PRO A 25 -7.58 4.84 13.71
C PRO A 25 -7.22 4.27 15.08
N GLY A 26 -7.24 5.12 16.10
CA GLY A 26 -7.00 4.81 17.51
C GLY A 26 -7.78 5.78 18.39
N ALA A 27 -7.45 5.88 19.68
CA ALA A 27 -8.04 6.91 20.56
C ALA A 27 -7.74 8.34 20.05
N ASP A 28 -6.56 8.51 19.44
CA ASP A 28 -6.16 9.72 18.71
C ASP A 28 -5.83 9.37 17.25
N VAL A 29 -6.19 10.28 16.33
CA VAL A 29 -5.79 10.17 14.92
C VAL A 29 -4.32 10.59 14.80
N THR A 30 -3.44 9.61 14.58
CA THR A 30 -2.00 9.84 14.41
C THR A 30 -1.57 9.58 12.98
N VAL A 31 -0.71 10.47 12.46
CA VAL A 31 -0.05 10.29 11.16
C VAL A 31 1.29 9.60 11.41
N VAL A 32 1.41 8.36 10.95
CA VAL A 32 2.64 7.58 11.12
C VAL A 32 3.38 7.53 9.78
N PRO A 33 4.64 8.00 9.71
CA PRO A 33 5.43 7.91 8.49
C PRO A 33 5.84 6.46 8.18
N PRO A 34 6.13 6.14 6.90
CA PRO A 34 6.56 4.80 6.53
C PRO A 34 7.91 4.47 7.17
N SER A 35 8.05 3.25 7.69
CA SER A 35 9.32 2.76 8.23
C SER A 35 10.33 2.49 7.10
N LEU A 36 11.63 2.50 7.42
CA LEU A 36 12.69 2.15 6.44
C LEU A 36 12.46 0.77 5.80
N ALA A 37 12.05 -0.23 6.60
CA ALA A 37 11.73 -1.56 6.09
C ALA A 37 10.59 -1.53 5.06
N SER A 38 9.57 -0.68 5.28
CA SER A 38 8.46 -0.53 4.34
C SER A 38 8.85 0.20 3.06
N LEU A 39 9.84 1.09 3.11
CA LEU A 39 10.40 1.71 1.90
C LEU A 39 11.16 0.67 1.05
N VAL A 40 11.93 -0.21 1.69
CA VAL A 40 12.59 -1.33 1.00
C VAL A 40 11.57 -2.27 0.37
N GLY A 41 10.54 -2.67 1.14
CA GLY A 41 9.44 -3.49 0.62
C GLY A 41 8.68 -2.82 -0.51
N ALA A 42 8.44 -1.50 -0.41
CA ALA A 42 7.82 -0.71 -1.46
C ALA A 42 8.67 -0.68 -2.72
N MET A 43 10.00 -0.66 -2.62
CA MET A 43 10.88 -0.72 -3.78
C MET A 43 10.73 -2.04 -4.54
N VAL A 44 10.63 -3.17 -3.83
CA VAL A 44 10.37 -4.48 -4.44
C VAL A 44 8.98 -4.53 -5.05
N LEU A 45 7.96 -4.06 -4.34
CA LEU A 45 6.59 -3.99 -4.85
C LEU A 45 6.48 -3.09 -6.09
N PHE A 46 7.13 -1.93 -6.08
CA PHE A 46 7.16 -1.01 -7.20
C PHE A 46 7.83 -1.63 -8.42
N ALA A 47 8.94 -2.35 -8.23
CA ALA A 47 9.58 -3.12 -9.29
C ALA A 47 8.65 -4.19 -9.88
N LEU A 48 7.83 -4.85 -9.06
CA LEU A 48 6.79 -5.79 -9.53
C LEU A 48 5.69 -5.10 -10.34
N LEU A 49 5.23 -3.95 -9.89
CA LEU A 49 4.22 -3.17 -10.60
C LEU A 49 4.75 -2.74 -11.98
N VAL A 50 6.01 -2.31 -12.06
CA VAL A 50 6.65 -1.96 -13.33
C VAL A 50 6.83 -3.20 -14.21
N ARG A 51 7.37 -4.29 -13.67
CA ARG A 51 7.68 -5.51 -14.43
C ARG A 51 6.43 -6.22 -14.95
N SER A 52 5.35 -6.23 -14.19
CA SER A 52 4.04 -6.75 -14.65
C SER A 52 3.37 -5.82 -15.67
N GLY A 53 3.85 -4.57 -15.80
CA GLY A 53 3.24 -3.53 -16.62
C GLY A 53 1.98 -2.91 -16.02
N LEU A 54 1.67 -3.16 -14.75
CA LEU A 54 0.63 -2.42 -14.02
C LEU A 54 0.99 -0.94 -13.86
N LEU A 55 2.28 -0.66 -13.72
CA LEU A 55 2.83 0.68 -13.76
C LEU A 55 3.75 0.80 -14.99
N ALA A 56 3.63 1.90 -15.72
CA ALA A 56 4.46 2.16 -16.88
C ALA A 56 5.09 3.56 -16.76
N PRO A 57 6.22 3.70 -16.03
CA PRO A 57 6.87 4.99 -15.80
C PRO A 57 7.20 5.71 -17.12
N ASP A 58 7.64 4.97 -18.15
CA ASP A 58 7.96 5.52 -19.48
C ASP A 58 6.75 6.16 -20.19
N ARG A 59 5.51 5.77 -19.83
CA ARG A 59 4.30 6.42 -20.37
C ARG A 59 3.95 7.69 -19.62
N LEU A 60 4.33 7.78 -18.35
CA LEU A 60 4.08 8.91 -17.47
C LEU A 60 5.12 10.02 -17.68
N MET A 61 6.36 9.64 -17.93
CA MET A 61 7.49 10.53 -18.13
C MET A 61 8.17 10.19 -19.46
N HIS A 62 8.11 11.11 -20.43
CA HIS A 62 8.69 10.89 -21.75
C HIS A 62 9.12 12.22 -22.39
N SER A 63 10.14 12.19 -23.25
CA SER A 63 10.68 13.38 -23.91
C SER A 63 9.68 14.06 -24.86
N ALA A 64 8.75 13.30 -25.43
CA ALA A 64 7.68 13.85 -26.28
C ALA A 64 6.55 14.53 -25.48
N ARG A 65 6.55 14.45 -24.14
CA ARG A 65 5.56 15.11 -23.27
C ARG A 65 6.04 16.50 -22.86
N SER A 66 5.12 17.41 -22.62
CA SER A 66 5.46 18.74 -22.06
C SER A 66 6.09 18.62 -20.67
N SER A 67 6.87 19.63 -20.26
CA SER A 67 7.50 19.70 -18.95
C SER A 67 6.49 19.52 -17.81
N LEU A 68 5.33 20.20 -17.89
CA LEU A 68 4.25 20.08 -16.91
C LEU A 68 3.68 18.66 -16.84
N ALA A 69 3.52 17.99 -17.99
CA ALA A 69 3.02 16.62 -18.04
C ALA A 69 4.03 15.62 -17.44
N ASN A 70 5.34 15.85 -17.60
CA ASN A 70 6.40 15.05 -16.99
C ASN A 70 6.48 15.26 -15.47
N VAL A 71 6.33 16.50 -15.00
CA VAL A 71 6.27 16.80 -13.55
C VAL A 71 5.06 16.12 -12.91
N ASN A 72 3.89 16.16 -13.56
CA ASN A 72 2.72 15.41 -13.09
C ASN A 72 3.00 13.88 -13.04
N GLY A 73 3.58 13.33 -14.11
CA GLY A 73 3.98 11.92 -14.14
C GLY A 73 4.92 11.54 -12.99
N LEU A 74 5.88 12.40 -12.65
CA LEU A 74 6.77 12.23 -11.51
C LEU A 74 6.01 12.21 -10.18
N PHE A 75 5.08 13.14 -9.96
CA PHE A 75 4.26 13.16 -8.75
C PHE A 75 3.39 11.92 -8.61
N VAL A 76 2.81 11.41 -9.71
CA VAL A 76 2.06 10.14 -9.71
C VAL A 76 2.97 8.97 -9.31
N VAL A 77 4.18 8.92 -9.85
CA VAL A 77 5.18 7.88 -9.51
C VAL A 77 5.57 7.95 -8.03
N LEU A 78 5.88 9.14 -7.53
CA LEU A 78 6.29 9.36 -6.13
C LEU A 78 5.15 9.04 -5.16
N THR A 79 3.94 9.51 -5.44
CA THR A 79 2.77 9.23 -4.60
C THR A 79 2.40 7.75 -4.60
N ALA A 80 2.49 7.06 -5.74
CA ALA A 80 2.28 5.61 -5.80
C ALA A 80 3.33 4.82 -5.00
N PHE A 81 4.59 5.25 -5.05
CA PHE A 81 5.65 4.65 -4.23
C PHE A 81 5.41 4.84 -2.73
N LEU A 82 5.09 6.07 -2.31
CA LEU A 82 4.79 6.37 -0.90
C LEU A 82 3.50 5.65 -0.44
N ALA A 83 2.47 5.57 -1.29
CA ALA A 83 1.27 4.78 -1.01
C ALA A 83 1.60 3.31 -0.76
N SER A 84 2.49 2.74 -1.59
CA SER A 84 2.94 1.36 -1.46
C SER A 84 3.66 1.13 -0.13
N ALA A 85 4.53 2.05 0.27
CA ALA A 85 5.20 2.01 1.57
C ALA A 85 4.19 2.08 2.73
N GLN A 86 3.25 3.03 2.67
CA GLN A 86 2.21 3.17 3.70
C GLN A 86 1.31 1.95 3.82
N ILE A 87 0.91 1.34 2.71
CA ILE A 87 0.14 0.09 2.72
C ILE A 87 0.93 -1.04 3.39
N ILE A 88 2.23 -1.17 3.09
CA ILE A 88 3.10 -2.16 3.73
C ILE A 88 3.23 -1.89 5.24
N THR A 89 3.48 -0.64 5.65
CA THR A 89 3.49 -0.24 7.07
C THR A 89 2.16 -0.57 7.73
N LEU A 90 1.05 -0.44 7.01
CA LEU A 90 -0.28 -0.74 7.54
C LEU A 90 -0.47 -2.23 7.80
N LEU A 91 -0.03 -3.07 6.86
CA LEU A 91 -0.19 -4.52 6.89
C LEU A 91 0.67 -5.22 7.94
N VAL A 92 1.91 -4.75 8.13
CA VAL A 92 2.82 -5.40 9.08
C VAL A 92 2.51 -4.94 10.51
N PRO A 93 2.42 -5.86 11.50
CA PRO A 93 2.28 -5.48 12.90
C PRO A 93 3.46 -4.62 13.39
N ASP A 94 3.20 -3.70 14.32
CA ASP A 94 4.19 -2.69 14.70
C ASP A 94 5.33 -3.25 15.57
N ALA A 95 5.10 -4.34 16.32
CA ALA A 95 6.11 -4.97 17.19
C ALA A 95 5.86 -6.46 17.48
N GLY A 96 6.88 -7.12 18.04
CA GLY A 96 6.82 -8.49 18.55
C GLY A 96 6.91 -9.59 17.49
N VAL A 97 6.59 -10.83 17.90
CA VAL A 97 6.58 -12.01 17.02
C VAL A 97 5.70 -11.81 15.77
N PRO A 98 4.49 -11.20 15.86
CA PRO A 98 3.68 -10.94 14.67
C PRO A 98 4.37 -10.04 13.64
N ALA A 99 5.19 -9.08 14.08
CA ALA A 99 5.95 -8.21 13.17
C ALA A 99 7.01 -9.01 12.41
N LEU A 100 7.75 -9.88 13.10
CA LEU A 100 8.76 -10.75 12.47
C LEU A 100 8.12 -11.69 11.44
N VAL A 101 7.00 -12.33 11.81
CA VAL A 101 6.25 -13.21 10.89
C VAL A 101 5.72 -12.42 9.71
N GLY A 102 5.11 -11.26 9.95
CA GLY A 102 4.57 -10.38 8.90
C GLY A 102 5.64 -9.96 7.89
N TRP A 103 6.81 -9.49 8.36
CA TRP A 103 7.92 -9.13 7.49
C TRP A 103 8.48 -10.32 6.71
N THR A 104 8.65 -11.47 7.36
CA THR A 104 9.20 -12.68 6.73
C THR A 104 8.28 -13.20 5.63
N VAL A 105 6.98 -13.30 5.91
CA VAL A 105 5.97 -13.75 4.94
C VAL A 105 5.87 -12.75 3.79
N LEU A 106 5.73 -11.44 4.09
CA LEU A 106 5.60 -10.42 3.06
C LEU A 106 6.82 -10.39 2.12
N THR A 107 8.02 -10.39 2.69
CA THR A 107 9.26 -10.36 1.91
C THR A 107 9.38 -11.62 1.04
N SER A 108 9.06 -12.79 1.59
CA SER A 108 9.07 -14.05 0.84
C SER A 108 8.09 -14.03 -0.33
N LEU A 109 6.89 -13.50 -0.12
CA LEU A 109 5.86 -13.36 -1.17
C LEU A 109 6.31 -12.38 -2.27
N LEU A 110 6.86 -11.23 -1.90
CA LEU A 110 7.34 -10.23 -2.86
C LEU A 110 8.52 -10.77 -3.69
N LEU A 111 9.49 -11.44 -3.06
CA LEU A 111 10.62 -12.05 -3.75
C LEU A 111 10.17 -13.20 -4.66
N GLN A 112 9.21 -14.02 -4.22
CA GLN A 112 8.64 -15.08 -5.04
C GLN A 112 7.88 -14.52 -6.25
N ALA A 113 7.06 -13.48 -6.06
CA ALA A 113 6.39 -12.80 -7.15
C ALA A 113 7.41 -12.20 -8.13
N LEU A 114 8.56 -11.74 -7.64
CA LEU A 114 9.62 -11.20 -8.49
C LEU A 114 10.29 -12.31 -9.29
N ALA A 115 10.50 -13.49 -8.71
CA ALA A 115 11.01 -14.63 -9.46
C ALA A 115 10.03 -15.08 -10.57
N ILE A 116 8.72 -15.12 -10.27
CA ILE A 116 7.68 -15.64 -11.17
C ILE A 116 7.28 -14.64 -12.27
N ALA A 117 7.40 -13.33 -12.01
CA ALA A 117 7.00 -12.26 -12.94
C ALA A 117 5.55 -12.39 -13.44
N PRO A 118 4.55 -12.36 -12.54
CA PRO A 118 3.16 -12.58 -12.90
C PRO A 118 2.61 -11.50 -13.84
N ASP A 119 1.73 -11.90 -14.75
CA ASP A 119 0.93 -10.99 -15.56
C ASP A 119 0.08 -10.04 -14.69
N ARG A 120 -0.30 -8.88 -15.25
CA ARG A 120 -1.05 -7.81 -14.56
C ARG A 120 -2.22 -8.32 -13.72
N GLN A 121 -3.09 -9.15 -14.31
CA GLN A 121 -4.29 -9.66 -13.65
C GLN A 121 -3.94 -10.59 -12.47
N ARG A 122 -2.91 -11.42 -12.64
CA ARG A 122 -2.47 -12.36 -11.62
C ARG A 122 -1.81 -11.62 -10.46
N LEU A 123 -1.04 -10.56 -10.74
CA LEU A 123 -0.46 -9.72 -9.70
C LEU A 123 -1.54 -8.96 -8.92
N LEU A 124 -2.50 -8.32 -9.60
CA LEU A 124 -3.60 -7.62 -8.93
C LEU A 124 -4.44 -8.54 -8.05
N ARG A 125 -4.80 -9.72 -8.57
CA ARG A 125 -5.56 -10.71 -7.79
C ARG A 125 -4.76 -11.21 -6.59
N GLY A 126 -3.47 -11.47 -6.77
CA GLY A 126 -2.56 -11.85 -5.69
C GLY A 126 -2.47 -10.78 -4.62
N LEU A 127 -2.19 -9.53 -5.01
CA LEU A 127 -2.11 -8.40 -4.08
C LEU A 127 -3.41 -8.19 -3.31
N LEU A 128 -4.55 -8.25 -4.00
CA LEU A 128 -5.86 -8.08 -3.37
C LEU A 128 -6.12 -9.16 -2.32
N VAL A 129 -5.83 -10.42 -2.63
CA VAL A 129 -6.00 -11.54 -1.69
C VAL A 129 -5.02 -11.43 -0.53
N THR A 130 -3.74 -11.20 -0.80
CA THR A 130 -2.69 -11.13 0.24
C THR A 130 -2.92 -9.94 1.16
N PHE A 131 -3.16 -8.74 0.63
CA PHE A 131 -3.38 -7.54 1.43
C PHE A 131 -4.72 -7.63 2.19
N GLY A 132 -5.78 -8.13 1.55
CA GLY A 132 -7.06 -8.35 2.22
C GLY A 132 -6.95 -9.35 3.38
N ALA A 133 -6.23 -10.45 3.19
CA ALA A 133 -6.00 -11.45 4.23
C ALA A 133 -5.16 -10.89 5.39
N ALA A 134 -4.06 -10.20 5.11
CA ALA A 134 -3.22 -9.60 6.13
C ALA A 134 -3.94 -8.48 6.90
N PHE A 135 -4.77 -7.68 6.22
CA PHE A 135 -5.63 -6.70 6.88
C PHE A 135 -6.64 -7.37 7.83
N THR A 136 -7.33 -8.41 7.36
CA THR A 136 -8.26 -9.21 8.16
C THR A 136 -7.57 -9.80 9.39
N LEU A 137 -6.38 -10.38 9.19
CA LEU A 137 -5.59 -10.96 10.27
C LEU A 137 -5.21 -9.91 11.31
N LYS A 138 -4.68 -8.75 10.90
CA LYS A 138 -4.23 -7.69 11.83
C LYS A 138 -5.40 -7.00 12.54
N PHE A 139 -6.43 -6.58 11.80
CA PHE A 139 -7.47 -5.70 12.33
C PHE A 139 -8.70 -6.43 12.85
N ILE A 140 -8.93 -7.68 12.44
CA ILE A 140 -10.06 -8.48 12.93
C ILE A 140 -9.54 -9.51 13.92
N VAL A 141 -8.65 -10.41 13.49
CA VAL A 141 -8.24 -11.56 14.30
C VAL A 141 -7.32 -11.16 15.45
N LEU A 142 -6.22 -10.46 15.17
CA LEU A 142 -5.28 -10.02 16.20
C LEU A 142 -5.92 -9.01 17.14
N ALA A 143 -6.79 -8.13 16.63
CA ALA A 143 -7.52 -7.16 17.45
C ALA A 143 -8.50 -7.85 18.41
N THR A 144 -9.27 -8.85 17.94
CA THR A 144 -10.21 -9.58 18.81
C THR A 144 -9.50 -10.40 19.88
N ILE A 145 -8.37 -11.02 19.56
CA ILE A 145 -7.60 -11.82 20.52
C ILE A 145 -6.87 -10.92 21.54
N SER A 146 -6.37 -9.76 21.12
CA SER A 146 -5.60 -8.86 21.99
C SER A 146 -6.47 -8.05 22.95
N ALA A 147 -7.72 -7.73 22.59
CA ALA A 147 -8.67 -7.01 23.44
C ALA A 147 -10.11 -7.49 23.24
N PRO A 148 -10.48 -8.69 23.75
CA PRO A 148 -11.77 -9.34 23.46
C PRO A 148 -12.98 -8.48 23.85
N ALA A 149 -12.90 -7.79 24.99
CA ALA A 149 -13.98 -7.00 25.56
C ALA A 149 -14.33 -5.73 24.77
N GLN A 150 -13.43 -5.24 23.91
CA GLN A 150 -13.65 -4.01 23.12
C GLN A 150 -14.09 -4.31 21.68
N SER A 151 -14.00 -5.56 21.23
CA SER A 151 -14.38 -5.96 19.88
C SER A 151 -15.91 -5.96 19.69
N GLY A 152 -16.39 -5.44 18.55
CA GLY A 152 -17.82 -5.43 18.23
C GLY A 152 -18.46 -6.83 18.18
N VAL A 153 -17.65 -7.86 17.94
CA VAL A 153 -18.06 -9.28 17.97
C VAL A 153 -18.26 -9.77 19.41
N GLY A 154 -17.43 -9.33 20.37
CA GLY A 154 -17.63 -9.62 21.80
C GLY A 154 -18.93 -9.02 22.34
N ARG A 155 -19.35 -7.85 21.83
CA ARG A 155 -20.66 -7.24 22.13
C ARG A 155 -21.83 -7.97 21.48
N ALA A 156 -21.63 -8.55 20.29
CA ALA A 156 -22.67 -9.33 19.59
C ALA A 156 -22.91 -10.72 20.19
N LEU A 157 -21.92 -11.28 20.90
CA LEU A 157 -21.99 -12.58 21.59
C LEU A 157 -22.38 -12.47 23.08
N GLN A 158 -22.67 -11.26 23.57
CA GLN A 158 -23.18 -11.00 24.93
C GLN A 158 -24.69 -10.74 24.99
N LEU A 159 -25.42 -11.04 23.90
CA LEU A 159 -26.88 -11.16 23.88
C LEU A 159 -27.27 -12.64 23.88
#